data_AF-A0A832BBM4-F1
#
_entry.id   AF-A0A832BBM4-F1
#
_cell.length_a   1.000
_cell.length_b   1.000
_cell.length_c   1.000
_cell.angle_alpha   90.00
_cell.angle_beta   90.00
_cell.angle_gamma   90.00
#
_symmetry.space_group_name_H-M   'P 1'
#
loop_
_entity.id
_entity.type
_entity.pdbx_description
1 polymer ?
#
loop_
_entity_poly.entity_id
_entity_poly.type
_entity_poly.pdbx_seq_one_letter_code
_entity_poly.pdbx_strand_id
1 'polypeptide(L)'
;MPDEKKFLLHYSDYFTKNAPNNSTSIALIFLIGILAGILSIIALHYNEIGYNLAYALANGMSAGLLIISLPALVSAAIIKLIKRRIYLKHILMIFIMSTIAYSFFLVINSAIFLFLRSYIIAYVVILLANASLFGFWFIVSRFVMGKRHATFIALIQP
;
A
#
# COMPACT_ATOMS: atom_id res chain seq x y z
N MET A 1 33.08 -3.46 -3.88
CA MET A 1 32.26 -4.60 -4.38
C MET A 1 31.52 -4.18 -5.64
N PRO A 2 32.09 -4.41 -6.83
CA PRO A 2 31.46 -4.11 -8.13
C PRO A 2 30.38 -5.13 -8.53
N ASP A 3 30.48 -6.36 -8.03
CA ASP A 3 29.64 -7.49 -8.46
C ASP A 3 28.24 -7.49 -7.85
N GLU A 4 28.08 -7.00 -6.62
CA GLU A 4 26.75 -6.83 -5.99
C GLU A 4 25.86 -5.85 -6.77
N LYS A 5 26.43 -4.78 -7.32
CA LYS A 5 25.69 -3.82 -8.15
C LYS A 5 25.18 -4.45 -9.44
N LYS A 6 25.98 -5.29 -10.09
CA LYS A 6 25.56 -6.02 -11.31
C LYS A 6 24.45 -7.04 -11.00
N PHE A 7 24.55 -7.72 -9.86
CA PHE A 7 23.54 -8.69 -9.44
C PHE A 7 22.20 -8.00 -9.14
N LEU A 8 22.20 -6.91 -8.36
CA LEU A 8 21.00 -6.12 -8.09
C LEU A 8 20.38 -5.52 -9.36
N LEU A 9 21.20 -5.06 -10.30
CA LEU A 9 20.74 -4.56 -11.60
C LEU A 9 20.03 -5.65 -12.42
N HIS A 10 20.57 -6.88 -12.44
CA HIS A 10 19.99 -8.00 -13.19
C HIS A 10 18.57 -8.37 -12.71
N TYR A 11 18.35 -8.42 -11.39
CA TYR A 11 17.00 -8.65 -10.83
C TYR A 11 16.07 -7.48 -11.12
N SER A 12 16.56 -6.24 -11.04
CA SER A 12 15.76 -5.07 -11.39
C SER A 12 15.33 -5.05 -12.87
N ASP A 13 16.20 -5.52 -13.77
CA ASP A 13 15.92 -5.63 -15.21
C ASP A 13 14.89 -6.73 -15.52
N TYR A 14 14.90 -7.83 -14.78
CA TYR A 14 13.89 -8.89 -14.91
C TYR A 14 12.51 -8.43 -14.42
N PHE A 15 12.45 -7.74 -13.27
CA PHE A 15 11.22 -7.18 -12.73
C PHE A 15 10.66 -6.04 -13.59
N THR A 16 11.50 -5.22 -14.22
CA THR A 16 11.05 -4.14 -15.12
C THR A 16 10.54 -4.67 -16.47
N LYS A 17 11.10 -5.78 -16.98
CA LYS A 17 10.60 -6.43 -18.19
C LYS A 17 9.26 -7.12 -17.97
N ASN A 18 9.07 -7.80 -16.85
CA ASN A 18 7.86 -8.55 -16.53
C ASN A 18 6.82 -7.77 -15.72
N ALA A 19 6.98 -6.45 -15.55
CA ALA A 19 6.02 -5.63 -14.83
C ALA A 19 4.63 -5.72 -15.48
N PRO A 20 3.57 -6.00 -14.70
CA PRO A 20 2.22 -6.15 -15.23
C PRO A 20 1.74 -4.88 -15.96
N ASN A 21 0.78 -5.05 -16.86
CA ASN A 21 0.15 -3.94 -17.57
C ASN A 21 -0.47 -2.93 -16.59
N ASN A 22 -0.63 -1.68 -17.03
CA ASN A 22 -1.19 -0.62 -16.19
C ASN A 22 -2.59 -0.99 -15.67
N SER A 23 -3.46 -1.47 -16.56
CA SER A 23 -4.84 -1.85 -16.21
C SER A 23 -4.89 -2.99 -15.21
N THR A 24 -4.03 -4.00 -15.38
CA THR A 24 -3.97 -5.13 -14.42
C THR A 24 -3.42 -4.67 -13.08
N SER A 25 -2.42 -3.78 -13.06
CA SER A 25 -1.87 -3.22 -11.83
C SER A 25 -2.89 -2.39 -11.05
N ILE A 26 -3.67 -1.56 -11.76
CA ILE A 26 -4.75 -0.76 -11.17
C ILE A 26 -5.84 -1.68 -10.60
N ALA A 27 -6.27 -2.68 -11.37
CA ALA A 27 -7.26 -3.66 -10.90
C ALA A 27 -6.76 -4.41 -9.65
N LEU A 28 -5.47 -4.74 -9.59
CA LEU A 28 -4.86 -5.45 -8.47
C LEU A 28 -4.80 -4.57 -7.22
N ILE A 29 -4.48 -3.27 -7.35
CA ILE A 29 -4.57 -2.31 -6.23
C ILE A 29 -6.01 -2.26 -5.69
N PHE A 30 -7.00 -2.13 -6.58
CA PHE A 30 -8.41 -2.12 -6.17
C PHE A 30 -8.83 -3.41 -5.49
N LEU A 31 -8.45 -4.56 -6.04
CA LEU A 31 -8.75 -5.87 -5.48
C LEU A 31 -8.18 -6.00 -4.06
N ILE A 32 -6.89 -5.67 -3.88
CA ILE A 32 -6.24 -5.71 -2.56
C ILE A 32 -6.96 -4.79 -1.59
N GLY A 33 -7.25 -3.55 -2.00
CA GLY A 33 -7.92 -2.57 -1.14
C GLY A 33 -9.30 -3.05 -0.70
N ILE A 34 -10.12 -3.51 -1.65
CA ILE A 34 -11.46 -4.05 -1.38
C ILE A 34 -11.40 -5.24 -0.43
N LEU A 35 -10.55 -6.24 -0.71
CA LEU A 35 -10.44 -7.42 0.13
C LEU A 35 -9.98 -7.07 1.55
N ALA A 36 -8.97 -6.22 1.68
CA ALA A 36 -8.47 -5.79 2.98
C ALA A 36 -9.52 -4.99 3.76
N GLY A 37 -10.26 -4.10 3.10
CA GLY A 37 -11.33 -3.33 3.72
C GLY A 37 -12.49 -4.21 4.22
N ILE A 38 -12.92 -5.19 3.40
CA ILE A 38 -13.92 -6.19 3.80
C ILE A 38 -13.44 -6.97 5.02
N LEU A 39 -12.24 -7.55 4.97
CA LEU A 39 -11.69 -8.34 6.08
C LEU A 39 -11.59 -7.52 7.37
N SER A 40 -11.21 -6.26 7.25
CA SER A 40 -11.02 -5.36 8.39
C SER A 40 -12.34 -4.97 9.03
N ILE A 41 -13.35 -4.60 8.25
CA ILE A 41 -14.69 -4.28 8.78
C ILE A 41 -15.36 -5.52 9.39
N ILE A 42 -15.21 -6.69 8.75
CA ILE A 42 -15.67 -7.97 9.30
C ILE A 42 -14.99 -8.25 10.64
N ALA A 43 -13.67 -8.06 10.74
CA ALA A 43 -12.95 -8.25 12.00
C ALA A 43 -13.41 -7.27 13.08
N LEU A 44 -13.61 -5.99 12.73
CA LEU A 44 -14.05 -4.96 13.69
C LEU A 44 -15.46 -5.20 14.22
N HIS A 45 -16.39 -5.61 13.36
CA HIS A 45 -17.81 -5.77 13.69
C HIS A 45 -18.22 -7.23 13.83
N TYR A 46 -17.28 -8.15 14.07
CA TYR A 46 -17.54 -9.60 14.06
C TYR A 46 -18.77 -10.02 14.88
N ASN A 47 -18.98 -9.38 16.04
CA ASN A 47 -20.09 -9.66 16.95
C ASN A 47 -21.46 -9.14 16.46
N GLU A 48 -21.48 -8.24 15.46
CA GLU A 48 -22.66 -7.55 14.94
C GLU A 48 -23.07 -8.04 13.53
N ILE A 49 -22.23 -8.87 12.88
CA ILE A 49 -22.44 -9.37 11.50
C ILE A 49 -23.76 -10.11 11.34
N GLY A 50 -24.27 -10.75 12.40
CA GLY A 50 -25.49 -11.55 12.38
C GLY A 50 -26.74 -10.79 11.89
N TYR A 51 -26.73 -9.46 11.95
CA TYR A 51 -27.90 -8.65 11.59
C TYR A 51 -27.81 -7.97 10.21
N ASN A 52 -26.61 -7.77 9.63
CA ASN A 52 -26.49 -7.06 8.35
C ASN A 52 -25.18 -7.27 7.59
N LEU A 53 -24.95 -8.51 7.09
CA LEU A 53 -23.79 -8.85 6.27
C LEU A 53 -23.61 -7.92 5.05
N ALA A 54 -24.72 -7.53 4.40
CA ALA A 54 -24.69 -6.65 3.24
C ALA A 54 -24.09 -5.27 3.59
N TYR A 55 -24.44 -4.72 4.75
CA TYR A 55 -23.86 -3.47 5.25
C TYR A 55 -22.36 -3.62 5.53
N ALA A 56 -21.95 -4.72 6.18
CA ALA A 56 -20.54 -4.97 6.48
C ALA A 56 -19.68 -5.09 5.19
N LEU A 57 -20.21 -5.77 4.16
CA LEU A 57 -19.55 -5.88 2.86
C LEU A 57 -19.46 -4.51 2.16
N ALA A 58 -20.57 -3.77 2.06
CA ALA A 58 -20.59 -2.47 1.41
C ALA A 58 -19.67 -1.46 2.11
N ASN A 59 -19.70 -1.42 3.45
CA ASN A 59 -18.84 -0.53 4.22
C ASN A 59 -17.36 -0.95 4.11
N GLY A 60 -17.08 -2.26 4.16
CA GLY A 60 -15.75 -2.82 3.96
C GLY A 60 -15.15 -2.49 2.60
N MET A 61 -15.92 -2.67 1.52
CA MET A 61 -15.51 -2.27 0.18
C MET A 61 -15.20 -0.77 0.11
N SER A 62 -16.09 0.05 0.66
CA SER A 62 -15.97 1.52 0.66
C SER A 62 -14.73 1.99 1.41
N ALA A 63 -14.49 1.44 2.61
CA ALA A 63 -13.32 1.72 3.42
C ALA A 63 -12.03 1.31 2.70
N GLY A 64 -12.00 0.10 2.12
CA GLY A 64 -10.86 -0.39 1.34
C GLY A 64 -10.51 0.48 0.13
N LEU A 65 -11.53 0.97 -0.58
CA LEU A 65 -11.34 1.90 -1.70
C LEU A 65 -10.77 3.24 -1.23
N LEU A 66 -11.38 3.87 -0.22
CA LEU A 66 -11.02 5.22 0.21
C LEU A 66 -9.71 5.29 0.99
N ILE A 67 -9.40 4.26 1.78
CA ILE A 67 -8.24 4.26 2.68
C ILE A 67 -6.99 3.69 2.01
N ILE A 68 -7.15 2.79 1.02
CA ILE A 68 -6.01 2.06 0.43
C ILE A 68 -5.87 2.36 -1.06
N SER A 69 -6.92 2.06 -1.85
CA SER A 69 -6.82 2.10 -3.31
C SER A 69 -6.67 3.52 -3.85
N LEU A 70 -7.50 4.45 -3.38
CA LEU A 70 -7.53 5.82 -3.88
C LEU A 70 -6.24 6.58 -3.54
N PRO A 71 -5.75 6.56 -2.29
CA PRO A 71 -4.46 7.18 -1.94
C PRO A 71 -3.31 6.60 -2.77
N ALA A 72 -3.26 5.27 -2.96
CA ALA A 72 -2.25 4.64 -3.80
C ALA A 72 -2.25 5.13 -5.26
N LEU A 73 -3.42 5.25 -5.87
CA LEU A 73 -3.52 5.73 -7.25
C LEU A 73 -3.22 7.22 -7.38
N VAL A 74 -3.68 8.03 -6.42
CA VAL A 74 -3.38 9.48 -6.39
C VAL A 74 -1.88 9.70 -6.23
N SER A 75 -1.24 9.01 -5.28
CA SER A 75 0.19 9.09 -5.06
C SER A 75 1.00 8.59 -6.26
N ALA A 76 0.54 7.52 -6.94
CA ALA A 76 1.15 7.06 -8.19
C ALA A 76 1.06 8.11 -9.30
N ALA A 77 -0.08 8.79 -9.43
CA ALA A 77 -0.28 9.86 -10.40
C ALA A 77 0.63 11.07 -10.09
N ILE A 78 0.72 11.49 -8.82
CA ILE A 78 1.61 12.58 -8.38
C ILE A 78 3.07 12.23 -8.71
N ILE A 79 3.51 11.02 -8.39
CA ILE A 79 4.88 10.58 -8.68
C ILE A 79 5.13 10.54 -10.19
N LYS A 80 4.16 10.10 -11.00
CA LYS A 80 4.26 10.14 -12.46
C LYS A 80 4.39 11.58 -12.99
N LEU A 81 3.67 12.54 -12.40
CA LEU A 81 3.79 13.95 -12.75
C LEU A 81 5.18 14.52 -12.42
N ILE A 82 5.74 14.15 -11.26
CA ILE A 82 7.08 14.57 -10.83
C ILE A 82 8.18 13.88 -11.65
N LYS A 83 7.99 12.61 -12.03
CA LYS A 83 8.96 11.75 -12.71
C LYS A 83 8.42 11.24 -14.05
N ARG A 84 8.19 12.16 -14.98
CA ARG A 84 7.63 11.86 -16.32
C ARG A 84 8.39 10.77 -17.08
N ARG A 85 9.72 10.67 -16.88
CA ARG A 85 10.59 9.68 -17.54
C ARG A 85 10.37 8.23 -17.10
N ILE A 86 9.82 7.98 -15.91
CA ILE A 86 9.57 6.61 -15.42
C ILE A 86 8.23 6.13 -15.99
N TYR A 87 8.19 4.94 -16.59
CA TYR A 87 6.93 4.36 -17.08
C TYR A 87 5.95 4.07 -15.92
N LEU A 88 4.66 4.31 -16.16
CA LEU A 88 3.61 4.17 -15.14
C LEU A 88 3.57 2.75 -14.54
N LYS A 89 3.77 1.70 -15.36
CA LYS A 89 3.80 0.31 -14.90
C LYS A 89 4.77 0.05 -13.74
N HIS A 90 5.95 0.68 -13.76
CA HIS A 90 6.95 0.51 -12.71
C HIS A 90 6.57 1.25 -11.43
N ILE A 91 5.95 2.43 -11.56
CA ILE A 91 5.41 3.18 -10.43
C ILE A 91 4.32 2.35 -9.77
N LEU A 92 3.34 1.88 -10.55
CA LEU A 92 2.24 1.06 -10.05
C LEU A 92 2.72 -0.23 -9.37
N MET A 93 3.80 -0.86 -9.86
CA MET A 93 4.38 -2.04 -9.22
C MET A 93 4.92 -1.75 -7.81
N ILE A 94 5.58 -0.60 -7.61
CA ILE A 94 6.03 -0.15 -6.28
C ILE A 94 4.84 0.13 -5.37
N PHE A 95 3.78 0.73 -5.93
CA PHE A 95 2.55 0.98 -5.18
C PHE A 95 1.84 -0.30 -4.78
N ILE A 96 1.79 -1.34 -5.61
CA ILE A 96 1.24 -2.65 -5.23
C ILE A 96 1.92 -3.19 -3.97
N MET A 97 3.26 -3.11 -3.90
CA MET A 97 3.99 -3.56 -2.70
C MET A 97 3.61 -2.75 -1.46
N SER A 98 3.44 -1.43 -1.61
CA SER A 98 3.01 -0.53 -0.53
C SER A 98 1.57 -0.84 -0.09
N THR A 99 0.66 -1.04 -1.05
CA THR A 99 -0.74 -1.42 -0.83
C THR A 99 -0.82 -2.75 -0.07
N ILE A 100 -0.04 -3.77 -0.44
CA ILE A 100 0.01 -5.06 0.27
C ILE A 100 0.44 -4.86 1.72
N ALA A 101 1.54 -4.13 1.94
CA ALA A 101 2.06 -3.87 3.28
C ALA A 101 1.04 -3.13 4.15
N TYR A 102 0.43 -2.07 3.62
CA TYR A 102 -0.57 -1.29 4.35
C TYR A 102 -1.83 -2.10 4.67
N SER A 103 -2.33 -2.86 3.68
CA SER A 103 -3.47 -3.77 3.87
C SER A 103 -3.22 -4.78 4.99
N PHE A 104 -2.01 -5.32 5.08
CA PHE A 104 -1.63 -6.24 6.14
C PHE A 104 -1.70 -5.58 7.52
N PHE A 105 -1.13 -4.37 7.66
CA PHE A 105 -1.24 -3.60 8.90
C PHE A 105 -2.68 -3.26 9.28
N LEU A 106 -3.52 -2.92 8.30
CA LEU A 106 -4.91 -2.54 8.53
C LEU A 106 -5.75 -3.73 9.04
N VAL A 107 -5.54 -4.92 8.46
CA VAL A 107 -6.18 -6.17 8.92
C VAL A 107 -5.67 -6.55 10.32
N ILE A 108 -4.36 -6.48 10.57
CA ILE A 108 -3.78 -6.73 11.90
C ILE A 108 -4.36 -5.76 12.93
N ASN A 109 -4.42 -4.47 12.61
CA ASN A 109 -4.97 -3.46 13.49
C ASN A 109 -6.42 -3.79 13.88
N SER A 110 -7.22 -4.20 12.91
CA SER A 110 -8.62 -4.60 13.11
C SER A 110 -8.74 -5.84 14.00
N ALA A 111 -7.87 -6.84 13.79
CA ALA A 111 -7.80 -8.01 14.64
C ALA A 111 -7.36 -7.68 16.08
N ILE A 112 -6.34 -6.83 16.24
CA ILE A 112 -5.88 -6.38 17.57
C ILE A 112 -6.99 -5.63 18.31
N PHE A 113 -7.71 -4.76 17.61
CA PHE A 113 -8.85 -4.04 18.18
C PHE A 113 -9.96 -4.99 18.63
N LEU A 114 -10.25 -6.04 17.85
CA LEU A 114 -11.25 -7.06 18.21
C LEU A 114 -10.95 -7.70 19.57
N PHE A 115 -9.67 -7.99 19.87
CA PHE A 115 -9.28 -8.63 21.14
C PHE A 115 -9.11 -7.65 22.30
N LEU A 116 -8.45 -6.51 22.08
CA LEU A 116 -8.07 -5.59 23.17
C LEU A 116 -9.11 -4.49 23.42
N ARG A 117 -9.96 -4.21 22.44
CA ARG A 117 -10.95 -3.10 22.44
C ARG A 117 -10.38 -1.75 22.86
N SER A 118 -9.08 -1.53 22.63
CA SER A 118 -8.36 -0.33 23.00
C SER A 118 -8.01 0.48 21.75
N TYR A 119 -8.62 1.66 21.64
CA TYR A 119 -8.30 2.60 20.56
C TYR A 119 -6.85 3.07 20.62
N ILE A 120 -6.26 3.21 21.81
CA ILE A 120 -4.87 3.65 21.98
C ILE A 120 -3.93 2.67 21.28
N ILE A 121 -4.11 1.37 21.50
CA ILE A 121 -3.26 0.34 20.90
C ILE A 121 -3.48 0.30 19.38
N ALA A 122 -4.72 0.42 18.92
CA ALA A 122 -5.02 0.47 17.49
C ALA A 122 -4.35 1.69 16.79
N TYR A 123 -4.38 2.87 17.43
CA TYR A 123 -3.68 4.05 16.90
C TYR A 123 -2.16 3.85 16.83
N VAL A 124 -1.56 3.19 17.82
CA VAL A 124 -0.11 2.87 17.79
C VAL A 124 0.23 1.96 16.62
N VAL A 125 -0.61 0.96 16.31
CA VAL A 125 -0.40 0.06 15.16
C VAL A 125 -0.46 0.83 13.84
N ILE A 126 -1.42 1.75 13.69
CA ILE A 126 -1.51 2.61 12.50
C ILE A 126 -0.29 3.53 12.37
N LEU A 127 0.20 4.09 13.49
CA LEU A 127 1.42 4.91 13.49
C LEU A 127 2.65 4.09 13.06
N LEU A 128 2.77 2.85 13.52
CA LEU A 128 3.83 1.94 13.08
C LEU A 128 3.73 1.61 11.59
N ALA A 129 2.52 1.40 11.08
CA ALA A 129 2.27 1.19 9.66
C ALA A 129 2.77 2.40 8.83
N ASN A 130 2.38 3.62 9.22
CA ASN A 130 2.79 4.86 8.56
C ASN A 130 4.30 5.09 8.61
N ALA A 131 4.94 4.79 9.74
CA ALA A 131 6.39 4.90 9.87
C ALA A 131 7.13 3.87 8.99
N SER A 132 6.61 2.64 8.91
CA SER A 132 7.19 1.57 8.09
C SER A 132 7.10 1.88 6.59
N LEU A 133 5.93 2.36 6.13
CA LEU A 133 5.75 2.81 4.75
C LEU A 133 6.65 3.99 4.42
N PHE A 134 6.83 4.92 5.38
CA PHE A 134 7.68 6.07 5.15
C PHE A 134 9.13 5.63 4.99
N GLY A 135 9.60 4.69 5.81
CA GLY A 135 10.91 4.06 5.68
C GLY A 135 11.09 3.38 4.32
N PHE A 136 10.11 2.59 3.88
CA PHE A 136 10.12 1.95 2.56
C PHE A 136 10.22 3.00 1.43
N TRP A 137 9.39 4.03 1.47
CA TRP A 137 9.38 5.09 0.47
C TRP A 137 10.64 5.96 0.51
N PHE A 138 11.24 6.15 1.67
CA PHE A 138 12.54 6.81 1.79
C PHE A 138 13.64 6.00 1.09
N ILE A 139 13.66 4.68 1.27
CA ILE A 139 14.59 3.78 0.58
C ILE A 139 14.35 3.83 -0.93
N VAL A 140 13.10 3.66 -1.39
CA VAL A 140 12.74 3.72 -2.81
C VAL A 140 13.16 5.06 -3.43
N SER A 141 12.83 6.19 -2.80
CA SER A 141 13.15 7.51 -3.33
C SER A 141 14.66 7.81 -3.35
N ARG A 142 15.42 7.31 -2.36
CA ARG A 142 16.87 7.48 -2.30
C ARG A 142 17.61 6.59 -3.29
N PHE A 143 17.27 5.31 -3.35
CA PHE A 143 18.02 4.31 -4.12
C PHE A 143 17.47 4.08 -5.54
N VAL A 144 16.15 4.09 -5.72
CA VAL A 144 15.52 3.86 -7.03
C VAL A 144 15.39 5.17 -7.82
N MET A 145 15.03 6.28 -7.15
CA MET A 145 14.81 7.56 -7.83
C MET A 145 16.02 8.53 -7.81
N GLY A 146 17.07 8.20 -7.05
CA GLY A 146 18.35 8.91 -7.03
C GLY A 146 18.29 10.38 -6.58
N LYS A 147 17.31 10.78 -5.75
CA LYS A 147 17.14 12.19 -5.36
C LYS A 147 17.82 12.52 -4.03
N ARG A 148 18.46 13.71 -3.96
CA ARG A 148 18.90 14.35 -2.70
C ARG A 148 17.73 14.70 -1.77
N HIS A 149 16.55 14.94 -2.33
CA HIS A 149 15.31 15.25 -1.60
C HIS A 149 14.38 14.03 -1.45
N ALA A 150 14.96 12.88 -1.08
CA ALA A 150 14.23 11.61 -0.89
C ALA A 150 13.05 11.75 0.09
N THR A 151 13.26 12.51 1.18
CA THR A 151 12.25 12.76 2.23
C THR A 151 10.95 13.37 1.69
N PHE A 152 11.03 14.31 0.75
CA PHE A 152 9.83 14.95 0.18
C PHE A 152 9.02 14.02 -0.71
N ILE A 153 9.69 13.07 -1.39
CA ILE A 153 8.99 12.05 -2.18
C ILE A 153 8.37 11.02 -1.24
N ALA A 154 9.04 10.70 -0.12
CA ALA A 154 8.51 9.77 0.86
C ALA A 154 7.25 10.27 1.60
N LEU A 155 7.05 11.60 1.65
CA LEU A 155 5.79 12.19 2.14
C LEU A 155 4.60 11.93 1.22
N ILE A 156 4.82 11.58 -0.05
CA ILE A 156 3.77 11.22 -1.03
C ILE A 156 3.41 9.74 -0.90
N GLN A 157 3.77 9.09 0.19
CA GLN A 157 3.35 7.71 0.45
C GLN A 157 1.81 7.57 0.39
N PRO A 158 1.32 6.40 -0.04
CA PRO A 158 -0.11 6.11 -0.01
C PRO A 158 -0.65 6.02 1.42
#